data_AF-A0AA39TG89-F1
#
_entry.id   AF-A0AA39TG89-F1
#
_cell.length_a   1.000
_cell.length_b   1.000
_cell.length_c   1.000
_cell.angle_alpha   90.00
_cell.angle_beta   90.00
_cell.angle_gamma   90.00
#
_symmetry.space_group_name_H-M   'P 1'
#
loop_
_entity.id
_entity.type
_entity.pdbx_description
1 polymer ?
#
loop_
_entity_poly.entity_id
_entity_poly.type
_entity_poly.pdbx_seq_one_letter_code
_entity_poly.pdbx_strand_id
1 'polypeptide(L)'
;MGGFDKELQATYVDEQDNNMLHLAGKYPESPSASVVLGAALEMQRELLMFEEVRMIMKPSLRDKQNSEGHTPKELFTVTHKDLQKRGETWMKSTAKSCMLVATLIATVVFAAVFSIPGGNNQQIGRPIYLDKTFFKVFAVSNAIALSSSSISILVFLSILTSRYEEEDFRMSLPLKLMFGLLTLFISVITMMIAFSSAFFLFYPSSERLNWITMSTAVLVFVPVTLYVGLQYSLLRDIIYSTFCSRNQFNRTPSRTI
;
A
#
# COMPACT_ATOMS: atom_id res chain seq x y z
N MET A 1 34.43 15.28 -18.75
CA MET A 1 34.97 15.82 -17.50
C MET A 1 34.23 15.37 -16.24
N GLY A 2 33.35 14.35 -16.27
CA GLY A 2 32.53 13.94 -15.10
C GLY A 2 32.74 12.52 -14.57
N GLY A 3 33.80 11.84 -15.02
CA GLY A 3 34.16 10.49 -14.54
C GLY A 3 35.10 10.51 -13.34
N PHE A 4 36.08 11.43 -13.37
CA PHE A 4 37.12 11.55 -12.33
C PHE A 4 36.58 12.05 -10.99
N ASP A 5 35.66 13.02 -11.00
CA ASP A 5 35.03 13.53 -9.76
C ASP A 5 34.17 12.48 -9.04
N LYS A 6 33.53 11.58 -9.79
CA LYS A 6 32.71 10.51 -9.20
C LYS A 6 33.57 9.42 -8.56
N GLU A 7 34.72 9.08 -9.14
CA GLU A 7 35.67 8.16 -8.52
C GLU A 7 36.36 8.77 -7.29
N LEU A 8 36.65 10.07 -7.32
CA LEU A 8 37.24 10.78 -6.17
C LEU A 8 36.25 10.82 -4.99
N GLN A 9 34.98 11.12 -5.25
CA GLN A 9 33.91 11.09 -4.23
C GLN A 9 33.66 9.68 -3.67
N ALA A 10 33.72 8.64 -4.51
CA ALA A 10 33.56 7.25 -4.07
C ALA A 10 34.70 6.73 -3.17
N THR A 11 35.83 7.46 -3.12
CA THR A 11 37.00 7.14 -2.30
C THR A 11 37.11 8.07 -1.08
N TYR A 12 36.15 8.98 -0.89
CA TYR A 12 36.11 9.86 0.29
C TYR A 12 35.89 9.06 1.58
N VAL A 13 36.60 9.48 2.62
CA VAL A 13 36.59 8.90 3.95
C VAL A 13 36.61 10.05 4.96
N ASP A 14 35.77 9.99 5.98
CA ASP A 14 35.75 11.00 7.05
C ASP A 14 36.82 10.75 8.14
N GLU A 15 36.84 11.60 9.18
CA GLU A 15 37.80 11.51 10.29
C GLU A 15 37.65 10.22 11.12
N GLN A 16 36.52 9.51 11.02
CA GLN A 16 36.25 8.25 11.72
C GLN A 16 36.43 7.03 10.79
N ASP A 17 37.09 7.19 9.65
CA ASP A 17 37.26 6.15 8.62
C ASP A 17 35.92 5.67 7.99
N ASN A 18 34.86 6.48 8.07
CA ASN A 18 33.59 6.19 7.40
C ASN A 18 33.70 6.54 5.92
N ASN A 19 33.60 5.52 5.07
CA ASN A 19 33.38 5.71 3.64
C ASN A 19 31.93 6.17 3.34
N MET A 20 31.66 6.51 2.08
CA MET A 20 30.34 6.99 1.64
C MET A 20 29.16 6.06 2.02
N LEU A 21 29.39 4.74 2.08
CA LEU A 21 28.35 3.78 2.46
C LEU A 21 28.06 3.80 3.97
N HIS A 22 29.06 4.03 4.83
CA HIS A 22 28.83 4.25 6.26
C HIS A 22 28.02 5.52 6.48
N LEU A 23 28.34 6.60 5.76
CA LEU A 23 27.60 7.86 5.84
C LEU A 23 26.15 7.70 5.39
N ALA A 24 25.92 6.95 4.31
CA ALA A 24 24.58 6.60 3.85
C ALA A 24 23.82 5.69 4.81
N GLY A 25 24.54 4.94 5.66
CA GLY A 25 23.94 4.08 6.69
C GLY A 25 23.78 4.74 8.05
N LYS A 26 24.12 6.02 8.21
CA LYS A 26 24.00 6.71 9.49
C LYS A 26 22.66 7.42 9.60
N TYR A 27 21.79 6.93 10.48
CA TYR A 27 20.53 7.60 10.81
C TYR A 27 20.72 8.60 11.97
N PRO A 28 20.10 9.79 11.94
CA PRO A 28 20.19 10.74 13.06
C PRO A 28 19.55 10.16 14.33
N GLU A 29 20.24 10.28 15.47
CA GLU A 29 19.75 9.82 16.78
C GLU A 29 18.47 10.54 17.24
N SER A 30 18.28 11.78 16.76
CA SER A 30 17.06 12.57 16.95
C SER A 30 16.44 12.91 15.59
N PRO A 31 15.74 11.96 14.95
CA PRO A 31 15.06 12.25 13.69
C PRO A 31 13.97 13.29 13.96
N SER A 32 14.03 14.42 13.26
CA SER A 32 12.93 15.39 13.25
C SER A 32 11.67 14.63 12.88
N ALA A 33 10.64 14.65 13.74
CA ALA A 33 9.40 13.90 13.56
C ALA A 33 8.77 14.23 12.20
N SER A 34 9.12 13.47 11.17
CA SER A 34 8.55 13.63 9.83
C SER A 34 7.21 12.89 9.83
N VAL A 35 6.21 13.52 10.44
CA VAL A 35 4.83 13.01 10.62
C VAL A 35 4.14 12.69 9.28
N VAL A 36 4.76 13.02 8.14
CA VAL A 36 4.12 13.01 6.81
C VAL A 36 4.36 11.72 6.03
N LEU A 37 5.48 11.00 6.23
CA LEU A 37 5.73 9.69 5.61
C LEU A 37 5.68 8.64 6.70
N GLY A 38 4.72 7.71 6.66
CA GLY A 38 4.66 6.63 7.66
C GLY A 38 6.02 5.97 7.86
N ALA A 39 6.43 5.71 9.10
CA ALA A 39 7.80 5.27 9.44
C ALA A 39 8.30 4.05 8.64
N ALA A 40 7.39 3.23 8.11
CA ALA A 40 7.76 2.12 7.22
C ALA A 40 8.22 2.58 5.82
N LEU A 41 7.64 3.65 5.27
CA LEU A 41 8.07 4.26 4.01
C LEU A 41 9.38 5.02 4.18
N GLU A 42 9.59 5.63 5.35
CA GLU A 42 10.88 6.22 5.73
C GLU A 42 11.95 5.12 5.79
N MET A 43 11.70 4.01 6.49
CA MET A 43 12.59 2.85 6.51
C MET A 43 12.88 2.30 5.11
N GLN A 44 11.85 2.17 4.27
CA GLN A 44 12.01 1.73 2.88
C GLN A 44 12.94 2.68 2.09
N ARG A 45 12.78 3.99 2.27
CA ARG A 45 13.58 5.00 1.57
C ARG A 45 15.05 4.92 1.99
N GLU A 46 15.33 4.85 3.28
CA GLU A 46 16.71 4.75 3.79
C GLU A 46 17.40 3.48 3.28
N LEU A 47 16.68 2.34 3.26
CA LEU A 47 17.19 1.09 2.68
C LEU A 47 17.50 1.21 1.19
N LEU A 48 16.64 1.88 0.42
CA LEU A 48 16.86 2.08 -1.02
C LEU A 48 18.05 3.01 -1.28
N MET A 49 18.19 4.08 -0.51
CA MET A 49 19.33 5.00 -0.59
C MET A 49 20.64 4.28 -0.24
N PHE A 50 20.65 3.49 0.83
CA PHE A 50 21.80 2.70 1.25
C PHE A 50 22.22 1.71 0.13
N GLU A 51 21.26 1.01 -0.46
CA GLU A 51 21.52 0.07 -1.55
C GLU A 51 22.02 0.78 -2.82
N GLU A 52 21.48 1.96 -3.15
CA GLU A 52 21.93 2.77 -4.29
C GLU A 52 23.40 3.18 -4.13
N VAL A 53 23.79 3.67 -2.95
CA VAL A 53 25.19 4.01 -2.64
C VAL A 53 26.06 2.76 -2.66
N ARG A 54 25.58 1.62 -2.14
CA ARG A 54 26.30 0.35 -2.16
C ARG A 54 26.66 -0.10 -3.57
N MET A 55 25.75 0.09 -4.53
CA MET A 55 25.96 -0.31 -5.91
C MET A 55 27.01 0.53 -6.64
N ILE A 56 27.14 1.80 -6.30
CA ILE A 56 28.14 2.71 -6.88
C ILE A 56 29.53 2.44 -6.29
N MET A 57 29.58 1.93 -5.06
CA MET A 57 30.85 1.68 -4.37
C MET A 57 31.59 0.43 -4.85
N LYS A 58 32.93 0.54 -4.88
CA LYS A 58 33.86 -0.56 -5.18
C LYS A 58 33.64 -1.72 -4.19
N PRO A 59 33.63 -2.99 -4.65
CA PRO A 59 33.37 -4.15 -3.79
C PRO A 59 34.26 -4.22 -2.54
N SER A 60 35.54 -3.84 -2.68
CA SER A 60 36.51 -3.83 -1.58
C SER A 60 36.18 -2.86 -0.43
N LEU A 61 35.31 -1.87 -0.67
CA LEU A 61 34.94 -0.86 0.32
C LEU A 61 33.59 -1.15 0.99
N ARG A 62 32.81 -2.11 0.47
CA ARG A 62 31.45 -2.41 0.98
C ARG A 62 31.47 -3.03 2.37
N ASP A 63 32.54 -3.75 2.67
CA ASP A 63 32.74 -4.46 3.93
C ASP A 63 33.93 -3.90 4.74
N LYS A 64 34.47 -2.73 4.33
CA LYS A 64 35.53 -2.06 5.08
C LYS A 64 34.96 -1.61 6.42
N GLN A 65 35.64 -1.90 7.53
CA GLN A 65 35.25 -1.41 8.83
C GLN A 65 35.69 0.05 9.04
N ASN A 66 34.89 0.83 9.75
CA ASN A 66 35.27 2.15 10.23
C ASN A 66 36.16 2.06 11.48
N SER A 67 36.52 3.21 12.06
CA SER A 67 37.37 3.28 13.26
C SER A 67 36.73 2.64 14.51
N GLU A 68 35.41 2.46 14.52
CA GLU A 68 34.67 1.78 15.59
C GLU A 68 34.56 0.26 15.35
N GLY A 69 35.11 -0.24 14.24
CA GLY A 69 35.07 -1.66 13.88
C GLY A 69 33.76 -2.12 13.24
N HIS A 70 32.86 -1.21 12.88
CA HIS A 70 31.60 -1.54 12.23
C HIS A 70 31.74 -1.52 10.72
N THR A 71 31.14 -2.50 10.05
CA THR A 71 30.90 -2.42 8.60
C THR A 71 29.74 -1.45 8.30
N PRO A 72 29.61 -0.94 7.07
CA PRO A 72 28.50 -0.06 6.71
C PRO A 72 27.12 -0.69 6.96
N LYS A 73 27.00 -2.00 6.75
CA LYS A 73 25.74 -2.74 6.96
C LYS A 73 25.42 -2.88 8.45
N GLU A 74 26.41 -3.20 9.29
CA GLU A 74 26.20 -3.26 10.74
C GLU A 74 25.83 -1.90 11.30
N LEU A 75 26.48 -0.83 10.84
CA LEU A 75 26.16 0.54 11.23
C LEU A 75 24.72 0.93 10.83
N PHE A 76 24.29 0.54 9.63
CA PHE A 76 22.91 0.72 9.17
C PHE A 76 21.92 0.05 10.13
N THR A 77 22.11 -1.24 10.40
CA THR A 77 21.22 -2.03 11.27
C THR A 77 21.13 -1.45 12.68
N VAL A 78 22.26 -1.03 13.26
CA VAL A 78 22.27 -0.47 14.63
C VAL A 78 21.55 0.88 14.68
N THR A 79 21.82 1.78 13.74
CA THR A 79 21.25 3.14 13.75
C THR A 79 19.78 3.19 13.34
N HIS A 80 19.31 2.24 12.51
CA HIS A 80 17.92 2.21 12.02
C HIS A 80 16.98 1.34 12.85
N LYS A 81 17.46 0.69 13.92
CA LYS A 81 16.66 -0.23 14.75
C LYS A 81 15.35 0.37 15.27
N ASP A 82 15.40 1.61 15.75
CA ASP A 82 14.20 2.31 16.24
C ASP A 82 13.24 2.68 15.10
N LEU A 83 13.78 3.07 13.94
CA LEU A 83 12.98 3.36 12.75
C LEU A 83 12.27 2.09 12.25
N GLN A 84 12.97 0.95 12.20
CA GLN A 84 12.41 -0.36 11.85
C GLN A 84 11.25 -0.72 12.78
N LYS A 85 11.42 -0.57 14.09
CA LYS A 85 10.36 -0.85 15.09
C LYS A 85 9.15 0.07 14.93
N ARG A 86 9.36 1.37 14.67
CA ARG A 86 8.27 2.31 14.36
C ARG A 86 7.58 1.95 13.05
N GLY A 87 8.34 1.56 12.03
CA GLY A 87 7.83 1.10 10.75
C GLY A 87 6.96 -0.14 10.88
N GLU A 88 7.41 -1.13 11.64
CA GLU A 88 6.63 -2.34 11.96
C GLU A 88 5.31 -1.96 12.65
N THR A 89 5.39 -1.11 13.68
CA THR A 89 4.21 -0.68 14.44
C THR A 89 3.21 0.06 13.54
N TRP A 90 3.70 0.97 12.71
CA TRP A 90 2.88 1.70 11.75
C TRP A 90 2.20 0.76 10.75
N MET A 91 2.96 -0.18 10.18
CA MET A 91 2.45 -1.14 9.20
C MET A 91 1.38 -2.05 9.80
N LYS A 92 1.61 -2.58 11.02
CA LYS A 92 0.64 -3.41 11.75
C LYS A 92 -0.63 -2.62 12.11
N SER A 93 -0.48 -1.37 12.53
CA SER A 93 -1.63 -0.49 12.84
C SER A 93 -2.49 -0.26 11.60
N THR A 94 -1.87 0.17 10.50
CA THR A 94 -2.54 0.40 9.20
C THR A 94 -3.23 -0.88 8.70
N ALA A 95 -2.53 -2.02 8.71
CA ALA A 95 -3.08 -3.30 8.27
C ALA A 95 -4.30 -3.72 9.11
N LYS A 96 -4.27 -3.54 10.45
CA LYS A 96 -5.42 -3.80 11.31
C LYS A 96 -6.61 -2.91 10.97
N SER A 97 -6.39 -1.60 10.86
CA SER A 97 -7.47 -0.66 10.53
C SER A 97 -8.10 -0.96 9.17
N CYS A 98 -7.30 -1.22 8.14
CA CYS A 98 -7.82 -1.56 6.81
C CYS A 98 -8.50 -2.94 6.80
N MET A 99 -7.98 -3.93 7.53
CA MET A 99 -8.62 -5.23 7.68
C MET A 99 -9.99 -5.12 8.36
N LEU A 100 -10.16 -4.25 9.37
CA LEU A 100 -11.46 -3.98 9.98
C LEU A 100 -12.45 -3.41 8.97
N VAL A 101 -12.03 -2.43 8.17
CA VAL A 101 -12.88 -1.85 7.11
C VAL A 101 -13.26 -2.92 6.08
N ALA A 102 -12.31 -3.72 5.62
CA ALA A 102 -12.57 -4.83 4.71
C ALA A 102 -13.57 -5.83 5.31
N THR A 103 -13.37 -6.24 6.57
CA THR A 103 -14.25 -7.17 7.28
C THR A 103 -15.68 -6.62 7.39
N LEU A 104 -15.84 -5.32 7.68
CA LEU A 104 -17.15 -4.66 7.70
C LEU A 104 -17.81 -4.71 6.32
N ILE A 105 -17.08 -4.40 5.25
CA ILE A 105 -17.61 -4.49 3.88
C ILE A 105 -18.03 -5.92 3.57
N ALA A 106 -17.17 -6.92 3.82
CA ALA A 106 -17.45 -8.33 3.58
C ALA A 106 -18.72 -8.78 4.32
N THR A 107 -18.88 -8.37 5.58
CA THR A 107 -20.06 -8.69 6.39
C THR A 107 -21.34 -8.08 5.80
N VAL A 108 -21.29 -6.80 5.42
CA VAL A 108 -22.45 -6.09 4.86
C VAL A 108 -22.86 -6.69 3.52
N VAL A 109 -21.91 -6.92 2.60
CA VAL A 109 -22.22 -7.49 1.27
C VAL A 109 -22.65 -8.95 1.36
N PHE A 110 -22.08 -9.73 2.30
CA PHE A 110 -22.52 -11.10 2.55
C PHE A 110 -23.97 -11.14 3.05
N ALA A 111 -24.34 -10.28 4.01
CA ALA A 111 -25.71 -10.16 4.49
C ALA A 111 -26.68 -9.72 3.37
N ALA A 112 -26.25 -8.81 2.49
CA ALA A 112 -27.06 -8.32 1.37
C ALA A 112 -27.46 -9.43 0.37
N VAL A 113 -26.66 -10.50 0.23
CA VAL A 113 -27.01 -11.64 -0.62
C VAL A 113 -28.19 -12.44 -0.06
N PHE A 114 -28.40 -12.47 1.26
CA PHE A 114 -29.54 -13.14 1.87
C PHE A 114 -30.75 -12.21 2.06
N SER A 115 -30.52 -10.91 2.19
CA SER A 115 -31.56 -9.87 2.23
C SER A 115 -31.78 -9.25 0.86
N ILE A 116 -32.13 -10.11 -0.11
CA ILE A 116 -32.24 -9.74 -1.53
C ILE A 116 -33.29 -8.63 -1.73
N PRO A 117 -32.99 -7.56 -2.49
CA PRO A 117 -33.96 -6.52 -2.84
C PRO A 117 -35.20 -7.14 -3.50
N GLY A 118 -36.39 -6.85 -2.97
CA GLY A 118 -37.66 -7.43 -3.44
C GLY A 118 -37.98 -8.84 -2.95
N GLY A 119 -37.07 -9.53 -2.27
CA GLY A 119 -37.29 -10.87 -1.72
C GLY A 119 -37.42 -11.98 -2.77
N ASN A 120 -37.86 -13.15 -2.30
CA ASN A 120 -38.07 -14.34 -3.14
C ASN A 120 -39.55 -14.59 -3.38
N ASN A 121 -39.87 -15.06 -4.58
CA ASN A 121 -41.20 -15.58 -4.88
C ASN A 121 -41.42 -16.88 -4.07
N GLN A 122 -42.36 -16.85 -3.13
CA GLN A 122 -42.63 -17.96 -2.20
C GLN A 122 -43.07 -19.27 -2.90
N GLN A 123 -43.58 -19.20 -4.12
CA GLN A 123 -44.01 -20.39 -4.87
C GLN A 123 -42.88 -21.04 -5.69
N ILE A 124 -41.88 -20.26 -6.11
CA ILE A 124 -40.84 -20.69 -7.06
C ILE A 124 -39.44 -20.72 -6.40
N GLY A 125 -39.28 -20.04 -5.25
CA GLY A 125 -38.01 -19.92 -4.52
C GLY A 125 -36.98 -19.01 -5.20
N ARG A 126 -37.33 -18.34 -6.30
CA ARG A 126 -36.43 -17.45 -7.07
C ARG A 126 -36.62 -15.98 -6.67
N PRO A 127 -35.56 -15.16 -6.74
CA PRO A 127 -35.66 -13.70 -6.56
C PRO A 127 -36.72 -13.07 -7.46
N ILE A 128 -37.56 -12.18 -6.93
CA ILE A 128 -38.66 -11.55 -7.68
C ILE A 128 -38.13 -10.70 -8.84
N TYR A 129 -36.96 -10.08 -8.67
CA TYR A 129 -36.35 -9.22 -9.69
C TYR A 129 -35.29 -9.91 -10.56
N LEU A 130 -35.25 -11.24 -10.61
CA LEU A 130 -34.19 -12.00 -11.30
C LEU A 130 -33.91 -11.54 -12.75
N ASP A 131 -34.96 -11.17 -13.49
CA ASP A 131 -34.85 -10.74 -14.89
C ASP A 131 -34.51 -9.25 -15.07
N LYS A 132 -34.50 -8.46 -13.99
CA LYS A 132 -34.17 -7.03 -14.05
C LYS A 132 -32.66 -6.84 -14.17
N THR A 133 -32.24 -5.94 -15.06
CA THR A 133 -30.81 -5.61 -15.26
C THR A 133 -30.13 -5.17 -13.96
N PHE A 134 -30.78 -4.30 -13.17
CA PHE A 134 -30.24 -3.84 -11.89
C PHE A 134 -30.02 -4.98 -10.88
N PHE A 135 -30.81 -6.05 -10.94
CA PHE A 135 -30.62 -7.23 -10.10
C PHE A 135 -29.35 -7.98 -10.45
N LYS A 136 -29.09 -8.19 -11.74
CA LYS A 136 -27.87 -8.84 -12.21
C LYS A 136 -26.63 -8.01 -11.83
N VAL A 137 -26.70 -6.69 -12.00
CA VAL A 137 -25.62 -5.77 -11.58
C VAL A 137 -25.40 -5.83 -10.07
N PHE A 138 -26.48 -5.83 -9.26
CA PHE A 138 -26.40 -6.00 -7.81
C PHE A 138 -25.68 -7.30 -7.43
N ALA A 139 -26.09 -8.44 -8.00
CA ALA A 139 -25.53 -9.74 -7.67
C ALA A 139 -24.03 -9.84 -8.03
N VAL A 140 -23.66 -9.43 -9.25
CA VAL A 140 -22.26 -9.44 -9.71
C VAL A 140 -21.41 -8.50 -8.87
N SER A 141 -21.90 -7.29 -8.57
CA SER A 141 -21.16 -6.31 -7.78
C SER A 141 -20.94 -6.78 -6.34
N ASN A 142 -21.93 -7.41 -5.70
CA ASN A 142 -21.76 -8.02 -4.37
C ASN A 142 -20.71 -9.13 -4.39
N ALA A 143 -20.70 -9.99 -5.40
CA ALA A 143 -19.71 -11.04 -5.52
C ALA A 143 -18.29 -10.47 -5.64
N ILE A 144 -18.09 -9.46 -6.50
CA ILE A 144 -16.79 -8.80 -6.64
C ILE A 144 -16.39 -8.09 -5.33
N ALA A 145 -17.33 -7.40 -4.67
CA ALA A 145 -17.07 -6.72 -3.40
C ALA A 145 -16.62 -7.70 -2.30
N LEU A 146 -17.30 -8.85 -2.18
CA LEU A 146 -16.99 -9.88 -1.20
C LEU A 146 -15.63 -10.54 -1.49
N SER A 147 -15.38 -10.92 -2.75
CA SER A 147 -14.11 -11.53 -3.14
C SER A 147 -12.93 -10.58 -2.95
N SER A 148 -13.05 -9.34 -3.42
CA SER A 148 -12.00 -8.33 -3.28
C SER A 148 -11.74 -7.95 -1.81
N SER A 149 -12.78 -7.84 -0.99
CA SER A 149 -12.63 -7.65 0.45
C SER A 149 -11.90 -8.83 1.12
N SER A 150 -12.29 -10.05 0.78
CA SER A 150 -11.66 -11.26 1.34
C SER A 150 -10.18 -11.34 0.98
N ILE A 151 -9.82 -11.02 -0.28
CA ILE A 151 -8.42 -10.92 -0.71
C ILE A 151 -7.69 -9.85 0.11
N SER A 152 -8.29 -8.68 0.28
CA SER A 152 -7.72 -7.59 1.08
C SER A 152 -7.45 -8.01 2.53
N ILE A 153 -8.39 -8.71 3.17
CA ILE A 153 -8.22 -9.28 4.52
C ILE A 153 -7.03 -10.23 4.57
N LEU A 154 -6.91 -11.17 3.63
CA LEU A 154 -5.80 -12.13 3.59
C LEU A 154 -4.45 -11.43 3.39
N VAL A 155 -4.42 -10.39 2.55
CA VAL A 155 -3.21 -9.61 2.30
C VAL A 155 -2.81 -8.82 3.55
N PHE A 156 -3.74 -8.13 4.21
CA PHE A 156 -3.44 -7.45 5.48
C PHE A 156 -3.05 -8.43 6.58
N LEU A 157 -3.64 -9.63 6.60
CA LEU A 157 -3.24 -10.67 7.53
C LEU A 157 -1.79 -11.12 7.28
N SER A 158 -1.40 -11.24 6.01
CA SER A 158 -0.01 -11.55 5.62
C SER A 158 1.00 -10.48 6.05
N ILE A 159 0.54 -9.23 6.21
CA ILE A 159 1.35 -8.13 6.78
C ILE A 159 1.47 -8.31 8.30
N LEU A 160 0.41 -8.69 8.99
CA LEU A 160 0.44 -8.91 10.44
C LEU A 160 1.31 -10.10 10.86
N THR A 161 1.40 -11.13 10.00
CA THR A 161 2.18 -12.36 10.24
C THR A 161 3.60 -12.33 9.66
N SER A 162 3.99 -11.24 9.00
CA SER A 162 5.35 -11.07 8.46
C SER A 162 6.40 -10.95 9.58
N ARG A 163 7.65 -11.31 9.27
CA ARG A 163 8.78 -11.28 10.21
C ARG A 163 9.40 -9.89 10.40
N TYR A 164 9.11 -8.94 9.51
CA TYR A 164 9.60 -7.55 9.56
C TYR A 164 11.14 -7.43 9.58
N GLU A 165 11.82 -8.30 8.83
CA GLU A 165 13.27 -8.15 8.60
C GLU A 165 13.55 -6.87 7.79
N GLU A 166 14.76 -6.30 7.89
CA GLU A 166 15.09 -5.05 7.18
C GLU A 166 14.83 -5.15 5.67
N GLU A 167 15.23 -6.25 5.03
CA GLU A 167 15.01 -6.46 3.60
C GLU A 167 13.51 -6.55 3.23
N ASP A 168 12.64 -6.97 4.14
CA ASP A 168 11.20 -7.02 3.89
C ASP A 168 10.60 -5.62 3.66
N PHE A 169 11.17 -4.58 4.29
CA PHE A 169 10.75 -3.19 4.11
C PHE A 169 11.10 -2.65 2.72
N ARG A 170 12.04 -3.27 2.00
CA ARG A 170 12.45 -2.80 0.68
C ARG A 170 11.36 -2.97 -0.38
N MET A 171 10.73 -4.15 -0.44
CA MET A 171 9.71 -4.46 -1.46
C MET A 171 8.54 -5.29 -0.93
N SER A 172 8.80 -6.32 -0.12
CA SER A 172 7.77 -7.29 0.33
C SER A 172 6.61 -6.60 1.06
N LEU A 173 6.91 -5.82 2.10
CA LEU A 173 5.90 -5.15 2.93
C LEU A 173 5.18 -4.01 2.18
N PRO A 174 5.86 -3.07 1.50
CA PRO A 174 5.19 -2.01 0.75
C PRO A 174 4.30 -2.52 -0.38
N LEU A 175 4.71 -3.58 -1.10
CA LEU A 175 3.91 -4.18 -2.17
C LEU A 175 2.66 -4.87 -1.62
N LYS A 176 2.78 -5.60 -0.50
CA LYS A 176 1.61 -6.19 0.18
C LYS A 176 0.64 -5.09 0.63
N LEU A 177 1.14 -4.00 1.21
CA LEU A 177 0.31 -2.87 1.63
C LEU A 177 -0.44 -2.26 0.43
N MET A 178 0.28 -1.98 -0.66
CA MET A 178 -0.30 -1.44 -1.89
C MET A 178 -1.38 -2.36 -2.47
N PHE A 179 -1.10 -3.66 -2.57
CA PHE A 179 -2.05 -4.64 -3.10
C PHE A 179 -3.28 -4.80 -2.20
N GLY A 180 -3.10 -4.76 -0.88
CA GLY A 180 -4.20 -4.78 0.10
C GLY A 180 -5.10 -3.54 -0.03
N LEU A 181 -4.52 -2.36 -0.20
CA LEU A 181 -5.26 -1.11 -0.42
C LEU A 181 -5.99 -1.08 -1.77
N LEU A 182 -5.36 -1.57 -2.84
CA LEU A 182 -5.99 -1.62 -4.17
C LEU A 182 -7.21 -2.55 -4.18
N THR A 183 -7.10 -3.73 -3.58
CA THR A 183 -8.21 -4.68 -3.47
C THR A 183 -9.32 -4.15 -2.56
N LEU A 184 -8.98 -3.45 -1.48
CA LEU A 184 -9.96 -2.74 -0.64
C LEU A 184 -10.70 -1.65 -1.43
N PHE A 185 -10.00 -0.89 -2.26
CA PHE A 185 -10.61 0.16 -3.08
C PHE A 185 -11.63 -0.41 -4.09
N ILE A 186 -11.27 -1.52 -4.76
CA ILE A 186 -12.18 -2.25 -5.65
C ILE A 186 -13.43 -2.69 -4.87
N SER A 187 -13.26 -3.16 -3.63
CA SER A 187 -14.37 -3.56 -2.76
C SER A 187 -15.31 -2.38 -2.42
N VAL A 188 -14.76 -1.22 -2.08
CA VAL A 188 -15.55 -0.01 -1.80
C VAL A 188 -16.36 0.42 -3.03
N ILE A 189 -15.74 0.49 -4.21
CA ILE A 189 -16.43 0.86 -5.45
C ILE A 189 -17.57 -0.10 -5.76
N THR A 190 -17.31 -1.41 -5.71
CA THR A 190 -18.28 -2.43 -6.07
C THR A 190 -19.41 -2.54 -5.04
N MET A 191 -19.14 -2.34 -3.75
CA MET A 191 -20.17 -2.20 -2.71
C MET A 191 -21.09 -1.01 -3.00
N MET A 192 -20.53 0.13 -3.42
CA MET A 192 -21.32 1.32 -3.78
C MET A 192 -22.20 1.09 -5.03
N ILE A 193 -21.69 0.38 -6.04
CA ILE A 193 -22.47 -0.02 -7.22
C ILE A 193 -23.60 -0.97 -6.82
N ALA A 194 -23.33 -1.93 -5.93
CA ALA A 194 -24.34 -2.84 -5.40
C ALA A 194 -25.44 -2.06 -4.65
N PHE A 195 -25.06 -1.16 -3.74
CA PHE A 195 -26.01 -0.30 -3.03
C PHE A 195 -26.88 0.52 -3.99
N SER A 196 -26.25 1.15 -4.99
CA SER A 196 -26.98 1.93 -6.01
C SER A 196 -27.98 1.06 -6.78
N SER A 197 -27.56 -0.14 -7.19
CA SER A 197 -28.39 -1.09 -7.92
C SER A 197 -29.58 -1.57 -7.08
N ALA A 198 -29.36 -1.86 -5.80
CA ALA A 198 -30.43 -2.20 -4.87
C ALA A 198 -31.41 -1.03 -4.72
N PHE A 199 -30.91 0.19 -4.57
CA PHE A 199 -31.75 1.39 -4.45
C PHE A 199 -32.67 1.59 -5.68
N PHE A 200 -32.13 1.43 -6.90
CA PHE A 200 -32.93 1.51 -8.13
C PHE A 200 -33.94 0.36 -8.30
N LEU A 201 -33.70 -0.81 -7.69
CA LEU A 201 -34.70 -1.89 -7.66
C LEU A 201 -35.87 -1.57 -6.72
N PHE A 202 -35.61 -0.89 -5.60
CA PHE A 202 -36.65 -0.47 -4.66
C PHE A 202 -37.49 0.69 -5.18
N TYR A 203 -36.89 1.61 -5.95
CA TYR A 203 -37.58 2.76 -6.55
C TYR A 203 -37.61 2.63 -8.09
N PRO A 204 -38.56 1.85 -8.65
CA PRO A 204 -38.68 1.68 -10.09
C PRO A 204 -38.90 3.03 -10.78
N SER A 205 -38.24 3.21 -11.93
CA SER A 205 -38.09 4.44 -12.72
C SER A 205 -39.37 5.13 -13.21
N SER A 206 -40.55 4.63 -12.83
CA SER A 206 -41.86 5.11 -13.27
C SER A 206 -42.36 6.35 -12.51
N GLU A 207 -41.85 6.63 -11.32
CA GLU A 207 -42.13 7.89 -10.63
C GLU A 207 -40.88 8.75 -10.61
N ARG A 208 -40.97 9.89 -11.32
CA ARG A 208 -40.07 11.06 -11.39
C ARG A 208 -38.69 10.94 -10.73
N LEU A 209 -37.69 11.46 -11.43
CA LEU A 209 -36.36 11.83 -10.93
C LEU A 209 -36.48 12.76 -9.70
N ASN A 210 -36.77 12.16 -8.54
CA ASN A 210 -37.07 12.83 -7.30
C ASN A 210 -35.75 13.27 -6.64
N TRP A 211 -35.83 14.26 -5.76
CA TRP A 211 -34.72 14.69 -4.91
C TRP A 211 -33.97 13.51 -4.26
N ILE A 212 -34.67 12.42 -3.99
CA ILE A 212 -34.14 11.21 -3.38
C ILE A 212 -33.13 10.49 -4.29
N THR A 213 -33.39 10.30 -5.59
CA THR A 213 -32.43 9.64 -6.49
C THR A 213 -31.20 10.49 -6.75
N MET A 214 -31.36 11.82 -6.82
CA MET A 214 -30.22 12.75 -6.90
C MET A 214 -29.38 12.73 -5.61
N SER A 215 -30.02 12.71 -4.44
CA SER A 215 -29.34 12.58 -3.16
C SER A 215 -28.54 11.27 -3.05
N THR A 216 -29.14 10.14 -3.45
CA THR A 216 -28.45 8.85 -3.47
C THR A 216 -27.25 8.84 -4.42
N ALA A 217 -27.38 9.43 -5.60
CA ALA A 217 -26.26 9.52 -6.55
C ALA A 217 -25.09 10.32 -5.95
N VAL A 218 -25.35 11.48 -5.34
CA VAL A 218 -24.33 12.30 -4.68
C VAL A 218 -23.67 11.54 -3.52
N LEU A 219 -24.46 10.86 -2.70
CA LEU A 219 -23.97 10.15 -1.51
C LEU A 219 -23.01 9.01 -1.87
N VAL A 220 -23.22 8.33 -3.00
CA VAL A 220 -22.35 7.25 -3.49
C VAL A 220 -20.94 7.75 -3.85
N PHE A 221 -20.81 8.98 -4.36
CA PHE A 221 -19.52 9.55 -4.71
C PHE A 221 -18.70 10.02 -3.49
N VAL A 222 -19.34 10.29 -2.35
CA VAL A 222 -18.66 10.84 -1.17
C VAL A 222 -17.62 9.84 -0.61
N PRO A 223 -17.95 8.57 -0.28
CA PRO A 223 -16.96 7.61 0.20
C PRO A 223 -15.85 7.32 -0.80
N VAL A 224 -16.18 7.28 -2.10
CA VAL A 224 -15.20 7.00 -3.16
C VAL A 224 -14.20 8.14 -3.29
N THR A 225 -14.68 9.39 -3.34
CA THR A 225 -13.81 10.57 -3.44
C THR A 225 -12.95 10.75 -2.19
N LEU A 226 -13.52 10.52 -0.99
CA LEU A 226 -12.76 10.52 0.26
C LEU A 226 -11.67 9.43 0.28
N TYR A 227 -11.99 8.20 -0.15
CA TYR A 227 -11.02 7.12 -0.19
C TYR A 227 -9.88 7.44 -1.16
N VAL A 228 -10.20 7.94 -2.36
CA VAL A 228 -9.20 8.37 -3.34
C VAL A 228 -8.32 9.47 -2.74
N GLY A 229 -8.89 10.52 -2.15
CA GLY A 229 -8.13 11.61 -1.56
C GLY A 229 -7.18 11.16 -0.44
N LEU A 230 -7.67 10.29 0.46
CA LEU A 230 -6.90 9.80 1.60
C LEU A 230 -5.78 8.83 1.20
N GLN A 231 -6.04 7.93 0.25
CA GLN A 231 -5.09 6.89 -0.15
C GLN A 231 -4.18 7.30 -1.30
N TYR A 232 -4.53 8.35 -2.06
CA TYR A 232 -3.75 8.78 -3.22
C TYR A 232 -2.31 9.16 -2.85
N SER A 233 -2.10 9.92 -1.76
CA SER A 233 -0.74 10.27 -1.34
C SER A 233 0.06 9.01 -1.01
N LEU A 234 -0.52 8.12 -0.20
CA LEU A 234 0.14 6.90 0.27
C LEU A 234 0.47 5.94 -0.88
N LEU A 235 -0.47 5.73 -1.81
CA LEU A 235 -0.25 4.90 -3.00
C LEU A 235 0.78 5.53 -3.95
N ARG A 236 0.71 6.84 -4.19
CA ARG A 236 1.70 7.54 -5.01
C ARG A 236 3.09 7.40 -4.42
N ASP A 237 3.23 7.57 -3.11
CA ASP A 237 4.52 7.52 -2.44
C ASP A 237 5.12 6.09 -2.47
N ILE A 238 4.30 5.03 -2.32
CA ILE A 238 4.73 3.64 -2.51
C ILE A 238 5.12 3.34 -3.96
N ILE A 239 4.32 3.80 -4.93
CA ILE A 239 4.61 3.60 -6.35
C ILE A 239 5.93 4.31 -6.70
N TYR A 240 6.10 5.54 -6.25
CA TYR A 240 7.32 6.31 -6.47
C TYR A 240 8.53 5.63 -5.82
N SER A 241 8.45 5.23 -4.54
CA SER A 241 9.57 4.58 -3.84
C SER A 241 9.96 3.25 -4.49
N THR A 242 8.97 2.46 -4.93
CA THR A 242 9.18 1.09 -5.38
C THR A 242 9.54 1.01 -6.86
N PHE A 243 8.90 1.79 -7.73
CA PHE A 243 9.13 1.75 -9.18
C PHE A 243 10.22 2.74 -9.65
N CYS A 244 10.34 3.91 -9.02
CA CYS A 244 11.34 4.90 -9.45
C CYS A 244 12.77 4.44 -9.08
N SER A 245 12.97 3.89 -7.88
CA SER A 245 14.27 3.30 -7.48
C SER A 245 14.67 2.14 -8.38
N ARG A 246 13.72 1.29 -8.78
CA ARG A 246 13.95 0.18 -9.73
C ARG A 246 14.40 0.67 -11.11
N ASN A 247 13.86 1.79 -11.57
CA ASN A 247 14.22 2.36 -12.87
C ASN A 247 15.59 3.03 -12.87
N GLN A 248 16.05 3.58 -11.74
CA GLN A 248 17.44 4.03 -11.57
C GLN A 248 18.41 2.85 -11.52
N PHE A 249 18.05 1.76 -10.84
CA PHE A 249 18.86 0.54 -10.75
C PHE A 249 19.04 -0.18 -12.10
N ASN A 250 18.01 -0.19 -12.96
CA ASN A 250 18.10 -0.77 -14.31
C ASN A 250 18.80 0.15 -15.34
N ARG A 251 19.09 1.41 -15.00
CA ARG A 251 19.74 2.38 -15.89
C ARG A 251 21.26 2.48 -15.71
N THR A 252 21.85 1.69 -14.83
CA THR A 252 23.30 1.42 -14.82
C THR A 252 23.58 0.13 -15.60
N PRO A 253 23.65 0.17 -16.95
CA PRO A 253 24.22 -0.94 -17.67
C PRO A 253 25.70 -1.02 -17.30
N SER A 254 26.13 -2.24 -17.01
CA SER A 254 27.53 -2.67 -17.01
C SER A 254 28.24 -2.12 -18.23
N ARG A 255 28.91 -0.96 -18.08
CA ARG A 255 29.99 -0.55 -18.97
C ARG A 255 31.25 -1.29 -18.54
N THR A 256 31.24 -2.59 -18.81
CA THR A 256 32.47 -3.32 -19.13
C THR A 256 32.81 -3.00 -20.58
N ILE A 257 33.88 -2.25 -20.78
CA ILE A 257 35.11 -2.59 -21.51
C ILE A 257 36.14 -1.53 -21.11
#